data_AF-A0A1B0FAF7-F1
#
_entry.id   AF-A0A1B0FAF7-F1
#
_cell.length_a   1.000
_cell.length_b   1.000
_cell.length_c   1.000
_cell.angle_alpha   90.00
_cell.angle_beta   90.00
_cell.angle_gamma   90.00
#
_symmetry.space_group_name_H-M   'P 1'
#
loop_
_entity.id
_entity.type
_entity.pdbx_description
1 polymer ?
#
loop_
_entity_poly.entity_id
_entity_poly.type
_entity_poly.pdbx_seq_one_letter_code
_entity_poly.pdbx_strand_id
1 'polypeptide(L)'
;MPESMVAGIPVVFPFEPYEVQRAYMEKVIKCLRDGTNGVLESPTGTGKTLSLLCSSLAWLLHQKQEMQAQITKSTLSGIAPRNASDKQDKIDVKKDKDAKWGAPKIIYASRTHSQLTQAMQELKRTAYSSMRAVVLGSRDQLCIHPEVMREQGNANKVQMCKAKVDTRTCSFHSRVESRKDDPSFRGPSIMDIEDLVKVGQKLKMCPYYAVKELVADADITFMPYNYLLDPIARKANKVELHNTIIILDEAHNIEKICEECASVQIKSSDVAMAIDDTTHIMAAIKASGSEVQDCEDESKDFTLDDLTLLKEMLLELEKAIDEIAVENKIEGVTLPASYIYDLLGKAN
;
A
#
# COMPACT_ATOMS: atom_id res chain seq x y z
N MET A 1 -13.91 -30.63 0.67
CA MET A 1 -14.05 -29.66 -0.45
C MET A 1 -13.67 -30.41 -1.72
N PRO A 2 -14.51 -30.41 -2.78
CA PRO A 2 -14.18 -31.08 -4.03
C PRO A 2 -12.96 -30.45 -4.72
N GLU A 3 -12.18 -31.28 -5.40
CA GLU A 3 -11.09 -30.87 -6.27
C GLU A 3 -11.52 -31.05 -7.73
N SER A 4 -11.28 -30.04 -8.56
CA SER A 4 -11.61 -30.05 -9.98
C SER A 4 -10.44 -29.57 -10.80
N MET A 5 -10.16 -30.26 -11.91
CA MET A 5 -9.14 -29.81 -12.87
C MET A 5 -9.70 -28.66 -13.72
N VAL A 6 -9.09 -27.49 -13.60
CA VAL A 6 -9.44 -26.28 -14.36
C VAL A 6 -8.21 -25.78 -15.09
N ALA A 7 -8.25 -25.75 -16.44
CA ALA A 7 -7.13 -25.36 -17.29
C ALA A 7 -5.78 -26.06 -16.96
N GLY A 8 -5.83 -27.30 -16.48
CA GLY A 8 -4.64 -28.09 -16.12
C GLY A 8 -4.14 -27.89 -14.68
N ILE A 9 -4.80 -27.06 -13.88
CA ILE A 9 -4.48 -26.83 -12.47
C ILE A 9 -5.54 -27.51 -11.58
N PRO A 10 -5.15 -28.24 -10.53
CA PRO A 10 -6.07 -28.75 -9.53
C PRO A 10 -6.59 -27.59 -8.66
N VAL A 11 -7.89 -27.31 -8.75
CA VAL A 11 -8.55 -26.29 -7.94
C VAL A 11 -9.47 -26.96 -6.93
N VAL A 12 -9.15 -26.79 -5.64
CA VAL A 12 -10.05 -27.16 -4.54
C VAL A 12 -11.05 -26.02 -4.33
N PHE A 13 -12.34 -26.31 -4.48
CA PHE A 13 -13.42 -25.33 -4.32
C PHE A 13 -14.33 -25.72 -3.15
N PRO A 14 -14.96 -24.79 -2.41
CA PRO A 14 -15.75 -25.15 -1.22
C PRO A 14 -16.94 -26.08 -1.48
N PHE A 15 -17.49 -26.05 -2.69
CA PHE A 15 -18.61 -26.88 -3.17
C PHE A 15 -18.39 -27.20 -4.66
N GLU A 16 -19.30 -27.95 -5.29
CA GLU A 16 -19.19 -28.24 -6.73
C GLU A 16 -19.37 -26.95 -7.55
N PRO A 17 -18.37 -26.47 -8.30
CA PRO A 17 -18.47 -25.18 -9.00
C PRO A 17 -19.57 -25.19 -10.06
N TYR A 18 -20.36 -24.12 -10.12
CA TYR A 18 -21.30 -23.91 -11.24
C TYR A 18 -20.54 -23.69 -12.55
N GLU A 19 -21.19 -23.93 -13.69
CA GLU A 19 -20.56 -23.77 -15.01
C GLU A 19 -19.98 -22.37 -15.22
N VAL A 20 -20.69 -21.32 -14.78
CA VAL A 20 -20.23 -19.92 -14.85
C VAL A 20 -18.97 -19.71 -14.01
N GLN A 21 -18.91 -20.29 -12.80
CA GLN A 21 -17.74 -20.21 -11.93
C GLN A 21 -16.55 -20.95 -12.53
N ARG A 22 -16.79 -22.13 -13.11
CA ARG A 22 -15.75 -22.92 -13.79
C ARG A 22 -15.19 -22.17 -14.99
N ALA A 23 -16.05 -21.58 -15.82
CA ALA A 23 -15.63 -20.77 -16.97
C ALA A 23 -14.83 -19.54 -16.52
N TYR A 24 -15.25 -18.86 -15.44
CA TYR A 24 -14.53 -17.74 -14.86
C TYR A 24 -13.13 -18.15 -14.36
N MET A 25 -13.04 -19.23 -13.57
CA MET A 25 -11.77 -19.77 -13.06
C MET A 25 -10.83 -20.19 -14.20
N GLU A 26 -11.37 -20.78 -15.28
CA GLU A 26 -10.59 -21.17 -16.45
C GLU A 26 -9.95 -19.96 -17.14
N LYS A 27 -10.68 -18.84 -17.26
CA LYS A 27 -10.15 -17.59 -17.81
C LYS A 27 -9.09 -16.97 -16.92
N VAL A 28 -9.29 -16.96 -15.59
CA VAL A 28 -8.28 -16.49 -14.63
C VAL A 28 -6.99 -17.28 -14.80
N ILE A 29 -7.05 -18.62 -14.73
CA ILE A 29 -5.86 -19.47 -14.81
C ILE A 29 -5.12 -19.30 -16.14
N LYS A 30 -5.84 -19.18 -17.26
CA LYS A 30 -5.21 -18.89 -18.56
C LYS A 30 -4.47 -17.55 -18.55
N CYS A 31 -5.07 -16.49 -18.01
CA CYS A 31 -4.41 -15.18 -17.92
C CYS A 31 -3.14 -15.25 -17.08
N LEU A 32 -3.19 -15.93 -15.92
CA LEU A 32 -2.04 -16.07 -15.03
C LEU A 32 -0.91 -16.90 -15.65
N ARG A 33 -1.24 -18.01 -16.32
CA ARG A 33 -0.28 -18.87 -17.00
C ARG A 33 0.38 -18.16 -18.18
N ASP A 34 -0.39 -17.43 -18.97
CA ASP A 34 0.07 -16.80 -20.21
C ASP A 34 0.70 -15.42 -19.95
N GLY A 35 0.67 -14.91 -18.71
CA GLY A 35 1.27 -13.63 -18.31
C GLY A 35 0.55 -12.41 -18.88
N THR A 36 -0.76 -12.52 -19.15
CA THR A 36 -1.56 -11.48 -19.81
C THR A 36 -2.50 -10.76 -18.86
N ASN A 37 -2.82 -9.50 -19.16
CA ASN A 37 -3.87 -8.77 -18.46
C ASN A 37 -5.26 -9.30 -18.84
N GLY A 38 -6.13 -9.52 -17.85
CA GLY A 38 -7.50 -9.98 -18.05
C GLY A 38 -8.51 -8.99 -17.49
N VAL A 39 -9.49 -8.60 -18.31
CA VAL A 39 -10.70 -7.90 -17.86
C VAL A 39 -11.82 -8.93 -17.84
N LEU A 40 -12.29 -9.29 -16.65
CA LEU A 40 -13.25 -10.37 -16.43
C LEU A 40 -14.54 -9.81 -15.87
N GLU A 41 -15.63 -10.01 -16.61
CA GLU A 41 -16.99 -9.64 -16.19
C GLU A 41 -17.75 -10.89 -15.76
N SER A 42 -18.48 -10.80 -14.65
CA SER A 42 -19.42 -11.83 -14.19
C SER A 42 -20.62 -11.16 -13.54
N PRO A 43 -21.86 -11.66 -13.76
CA PRO A 43 -23.04 -11.13 -13.07
C PRO A 43 -22.89 -11.16 -11.55
N THR A 44 -23.54 -10.22 -10.87
CA THR A 44 -23.54 -10.17 -9.40
C THR A 44 -24.18 -11.43 -8.80
N GLY A 45 -23.72 -11.85 -7.61
CA GLY A 45 -24.25 -13.04 -6.93
C GLY A 45 -23.76 -14.39 -7.46
N THR A 46 -22.90 -14.42 -8.48
CA THR A 46 -22.35 -15.66 -9.06
C THR A 46 -21.14 -16.23 -8.31
N GLY A 47 -20.68 -15.59 -7.23
CA GLY A 47 -19.48 -16.00 -6.49
C GLY A 47 -18.18 -15.63 -7.21
N LYS A 48 -18.13 -14.43 -7.80
CA LYS A 48 -16.96 -13.87 -8.48
C LYS A 48 -15.72 -13.86 -7.58
N THR A 49 -15.84 -13.31 -6.37
CA THR A 49 -14.75 -13.21 -5.38
C THR A 49 -14.20 -14.59 -5.03
N LEU A 50 -15.06 -15.53 -4.66
CA LEU A 50 -14.65 -16.90 -4.37
C LEU A 50 -13.96 -17.59 -5.55
N SER A 51 -14.53 -17.48 -6.75
CA SER A 51 -13.95 -18.05 -7.98
C SER A 51 -12.57 -17.47 -8.28
N LEU A 52 -12.43 -16.15 -8.13
CA LEU A 52 -11.19 -15.41 -8.35
C LEU A 52 -10.10 -15.79 -7.34
N LEU A 53 -10.45 -15.86 -6.04
CA LEU A 53 -9.53 -16.27 -4.99
C LEU A 53 -9.08 -17.72 -5.16
N CYS A 54 -10.02 -18.66 -5.32
CA CYS A 54 -9.69 -20.07 -5.44
C CYS A 54 -8.81 -20.36 -6.66
N SER A 55 -9.14 -19.82 -7.83
CA SER A 55 -8.34 -20.03 -9.05
C SER A 55 -6.94 -19.41 -8.96
N SER A 56 -6.84 -18.18 -8.43
CA SER A 56 -5.55 -17.49 -8.30
C SER A 56 -4.63 -18.16 -7.27
N LEU A 57 -5.18 -18.59 -6.13
CA LEU A 57 -4.41 -19.26 -5.08
C LEU A 57 -4.06 -20.70 -5.46
N ALA A 58 -4.94 -21.43 -6.15
CA ALA A 58 -4.60 -22.74 -6.70
C ALA A 58 -3.42 -22.66 -7.65
N TRP A 59 -3.45 -21.69 -8.57
CA TRP A 59 -2.35 -21.44 -9.50
C TRP A 59 -1.06 -21.10 -8.75
N LEU A 60 -1.11 -20.20 -7.76
CA LEU A 60 0.05 -19.84 -6.96
C LEU A 60 0.64 -21.04 -6.20
N LEU A 61 -0.21 -21.88 -5.61
CA LEU A 61 0.21 -23.09 -4.92
C LEU A 61 0.93 -24.04 -5.88
N HIS A 62 0.35 -24.24 -7.07
CA HIS A 62 0.91 -25.08 -8.11
C HIS A 62 2.29 -24.59 -8.55
N GLN A 63 2.43 -23.29 -8.83
CA GLN A 63 3.72 -22.69 -9.20
C GLN A 63 4.79 -22.87 -8.11
N LYS A 64 4.42 -22.72 -6.84
CA LYS A 64 5.34 -22.96 -5.72
C LYS A 64 5.80 -24.40 -5.64
N GLN A 65 4.88 -25.35 -5.84
CA GLN A 65 5.20 -26.78 -5.84
C GLN A 65 6.13 -27.14 -7.00
N GLU A 66 5.88 -26.60 -8.20
CA GLU A 66 6.74 -26.82 -9.37
C GLU A 66 8.15 -26.26 -9.14
N MET A 67 8.27 -25.03 -8.64
CA MET A 67 9.58 -24.44 -8.31
C MET A 67 10.33 -25.26 -7.26
N GLN A 68 9.64 -25.69 -6.19
CA GLN A 68 10.26 -26.54 -5.16
C GLN A 68 10.72 -27.89 -5.71
N ALA A 69 9.93 -28.50 -6.61
CA ALA A 69 10.30 -29.74 -7.28
C ALA A 69 11.52 -29.55 -8.19
N GLN A 70 11.61 -28.43 -8.92
CA GLN A 70 12.78 -28.10 -9.76
C GLN A 70 14.04 -27.87 -8.92
N ILE A 71 13.93 -27.10 -7.82
CA ILE A 71 15.03 -26.87 -6.88
C ILE A 71 15.52 -28.21 -6.31
N THR A 72 14.61 -29.05 -5.82
CA THR A 72 14.94 -30.34 -5.23
C THR A 72 15.64 -31.27 -6.23
N LYS A 73 15.15 -31.33 -7.48
CA LYS A 73 15.81 -32.08 -8.57
C LYS A 73 17.21 -31.54 -8.89
N SER A 74 17.39 -30.22 -8.92
CA SER A 74 18.70 -29.61 -9.20
C SER A 74 19.72 -29.90 -8.09
N THR A 75 19.31 -29.84 -6.82
CA THR A 75 20.14 -30.16 -5.66
C THR A 75 20.53 -31.64 -5.61
N LEU A 76 19.59 -32.55 -5.93
CA LEU A 76 19.86 -33.99 -6.02
C LEU A 76 20.75 -34.36 -7.22
N SER A 77 20.78 -33.55 -8.27
CA SER A 77 21.63 -33.77 -9.45
C SER A 77 23.10 -33.31 -9.29
N GLY A 78 23.50 -32.81 -8.12
CA GLY A 78 24.92 -32.64 -7.78
C GLY A 78 25.65 -31.46 -8.41
N ILE A 79 24.95 -30.40 -8.83
CA ILE A 79 25.60 -29.12 -9.19
C ILE A 79 25.52 -28.18 -7.99
N ALA A 80 26.45 -28.33 -7.05
CA ALA A 80 26.65 -27.34 -5.99
C ALA A 80 27.00 -25.97 -6.62
N PRO A 81 26.43 -24.84 -6.16
CA PRO A 81 26.91 -23.54 -6.56
C PRO A 81 28.31 -23.37 -5.97
N ARG A 82 29.34 -23.49 -6.82
CA ARG A 82 30.71 -23.17 -6.43
C ARG A 82 30.76 -21.69 -6.04
N ASN A 83 31.10 -21.43 -4.78
CA ASN A 83 31.37 -20.10 -4.26
C ASN A 83 32.39 -19.39 -5.15
N ALA A 84 32.10 -18.12 -5.45
CA ALA A 84 32.93 -17.25 -6.26
C ALA A 84 34.28 -16.98 -5.58
N SER A 85 35.33 -17.63 -6.08
CA SER A 85 36.72 -17.16 -6.05
C SER A 85 37.51 -18.06 -6.99
N ASP A 86 37.52 -17.72 -8.28
CA ASP A 86 38.74 -17.58 -9.07
C ASP A 86 38.44 -17.32 -10.56
N LYS A 87 39.37 -16.60 -11.17
CA LYS A 87 39.30 -15.92 -12.45
C LYS A 87 39.21 -16.84 -13.68
N GLN A 88 38.66 -16.24 -14.75
CA GLN A 88 38.83 -16.56 -16.18
C GLN A 88 38.28 -17.92 -16.68
N ASP A 89 37.14 -17.91 -17.38
CA ASP A 89 37.14 -18.10 -18.84
C ASP A 89 35.76 -17.88 -19.47
N LYS A 90 35.77 -17.23 -20.64
CA LYS A 90 34.59 -16.86 -21.44
C LYS A 90 34.02 -18.09 -22.14
N ILE A 91 32.78 -18.45 -21.81
CA ILE A 91 31.88 -19.19 -22.71
C ILE A 91 30.51 -18.52 -22.65
N ASP A 92 30.13 -17.91 -23.77
CA ASP A 92 28.83 -17.31 -24.04
C ASP A 92 27.73 -18.38 -24.06
N VAL A 93 27.15 -18.66 -22.89
CA VAL A 93 25.82 -19.24 -22.80
C VAL A 93 24.90 -18.11 -22.38
N LYS A 94 24.03 -17.67 -23.30
CA LYS A 94 22.87 -16.82 -23.00
C LYS A 94 21.99 -17.56 -21.98
N LYS A 95 22.31 -17.43 -20.70
CA LYS A 95 21.41 -17.79 -19.61
C LYS A 95 20.32 -16.73 -19.59
N ASP A 96 19.10 -17.17 -19.86
CA ASP A 96 17.89 -16.39 -19.61
C ASP A 96 17.98 -15.70 -18.25
N LYS A 97 17.81 -14.38 -18.27
CA LYS A 97 17.94 -13.50 -17.10
C LYS A 97 16.78 -13.65 -16.10
N ASP A 98 15.88 -14.61 -16.32
CA ASP A 98 14.63 -14.74 -15.56
C ASP A 98 14.71 -15.74 -14.39
N ALA A 99 15.80 -16.51 -14.27
CA ALA A 99 15.92 -17.60 -13.29
C ALA A 99 16.36 -17.18 -11.87
N LYS A 100 15.96 -15.98 -11.40
CA LYS A 100 16.29 -15.50 -10.04
C LYS A 100 15.15 -14.84 -9.29
N TRP A 101 13.91 -14.95 -9.74
CA TRP A 101 12.80 -14.47 -8.95
C TRP A 101 12.10 -15.62 -8.22
N GLY A 102 11.86 -15.44 -6.91
CA GLY A 102 11.10 -16.40 -6.11
C GLY A 102 9.67 -16.59 -6.62
N ALA A 103 8.88 -17.40 -5.93
CA ALA A 103 7.47 -17.59 -6.30
C ALA A 103 6.72 -16.25 -6.38
N PRO A 104 5.80 -16.08 -7.36
CA PRO A 104 5.04 -14.85 -7.49
C PRO A 104 4.20 -14.58 -6.25
N LYS A 105 3.85 -13.31 -6.02
CA LYS A 105 2.95 -12.89 -4.94
C LYS A 105 1.62 -12.42 -5.50
N ILE A 106 0.56 -12.45 -4.72
CA ILE A 106 -0.74 -11.91 -5.10
C ILE A 106 -1.02 -10.64 -4.29
N ILE A 107 -1.41 -9.56 -4.96
CA ILE A 107 -2.03 -8.39 -4.35
C ILE A 107 -3.50 -8.40 -4.72
N TYR A 108 -4.36 -8.43 -3.71
CA TYR A 108 -5.80 -8.25 -3.86
C TYR A 108 -6.16 -6.84 -3.43
N ALA A 109 -6.58 -6.02 -4.38
CA ALA A 109 -7.02 -4.67 -4.10
C ALA A 109 -8.51 -4.48 -4.36
N SER A 110 -9.17 -3.78 -3.43
CA SER A 110 -10.59 -3.47 -3.49
C SER A 110 -10.83 -2.02 -3.11
N ARG A 111 -12.01 -1.49 -3.43
CA ARG A 111 -12.39 -0.11 -3.12
C ARG A 111 -12.53 0.15 -1.62
N THR A 112 -13.21 -0.71 -0.88
CA THR A 112 -13.52 -0.49 0.54
C THR A 112 -12.93 -1.55 1.45
N HIS A 113 -12.66 -1.17 2.71
CA HIS A 113 -12.24 -2.13 3.73
C HIS A 113 -13.30 -3.21 4.00
N SER A 114 -14.58 -2.89 3.91
CA SER A 114 -15.65 -3.89 4.06
C SER A 114 -15.60 -4.99 3.01
N GLN A 115 -15.28 -4.65 1.74
CA GLN A 115 -15.08 -5.64 0.68
C GLN A 115 -13.85 -6.51 0.93
N LEU A 116 -12.75 -5.92 1.41
CA LEU A 116 -11.56 -6.68 1.80
C LEU A 116 -11.88 -7.66 2.93
N THR A 117 -12.61 -7.23 3.97
CA THR A 117 -13.03 -8.10 5.07
C THR A 117 -13.92 -9.24 4.56
N GLN A 118 -14.85 -8.98 3.64
CA GLN A 118 -15.69 -10.01 3.01
C GLN A 118 -14.83 -11.03 2.23
N ALA A 119 -13.91 -10.56 1.39
CA ALA A 119 -13.01 -11.43 0.62
C ALA A 119 -12.12 -12.29 1.52
N MET A 120 -11.65 -11.74 2.65
CA MET A 120 -10.88 -12.50 3.63
C MET A 120 -11.73 -13.56 4.34
N GLN A 121 -12.98 -13.25 4.68
CA GLN A 121 -13.90 -14.23 5.26
C GLN A 121 -14.21 -15.36 4.27
N GLU A 122 -14.35 -15.05 2.98
CA GLU A 122 -14.46 -16.06 1.94
C GLU A 122 -13.20 -16.93 1.88
N LEU A 123 -12.01 -16.32 1.88
CA LEU A 123 -10.73 -17.03 1.87
C LEU A 123 -10.60 -17.99 3.07
N LYS A 124 -10.96 -17.55 4.29
CA LYS A 124 -10.96 -18.37 5.52
C LYS A 124 -11.82 -19.64 5.36
N ARG A 125 -12.85 -19.62 4.52
CA ARG A 125 -13.76 -20.76 4.25
C ARG A 125 -13.27 -21.71 3.16
N THR A 126 -12.08 -21.50 2.59
CA THR A 126 -11.50 -22.33 1.54
C THR A 126 -10.39 -23.25 2.04
N ALA A 127 -9.97 -24.21 1.21
CA ALA A 127 -8.79 -25.04 1.48
C ALA A 127 -7.47 -24.25 1.46
N TYR A 128 -7.49 -23.02 0.94
CA TYR A 128 -6.34 -22.12 0.86
C TYR A 128 -6.16 -21.26 2.12
N SER A 129 -6.92 -21.55 3.19
CA SER A 129 -6.80 -20.85 4.48
C SER A 129 -5.44 -21.02 5.17
N SER A 130 -4.64 -21.99 4.73
CA SER A 130 -3.26 -22.22 5.18
C SER A 130 -2.23 -21.31 4.51
N MET A 131 -2.60 -20.56 3.46
CA MET A 131 -1.71 -19.60 2.82
C MET A 131 -1.50 -18.37 3.70
N ARG A 132 -0.31 -17.77 3.58
CA ARG A 132 0.01 -16.55 4.33
C ARG A 132 -0.73 -15.36 3.72
N ALA A 133 -1.82 -14.96 4.35
CA ALA A 133 -2.60 -13.80 3.95
C ALA A 133 -2.41 -12.63 4.94
N VAL A 134 -2.22 -11.43 4.41
CA VAL A 134 -2.03 -10.20 5.20
C VAL A 134 -2.98 -9.12 4.69
N VAL A 135 -3.52 -8.30 5.58
CA VAL A 135 -4.35 -7.13 5.24
C VAL A 135 -3.69 -5.84 5.67
N LEU A 136 -3.60 -4.89 4.75
CA LEU A 136 -3.15 -3.53 5.01
C LEU A 136 -4.34 -2.63 5.32
N GLY A 137 -4.20 -1.85 6.39
CA GLY A 137 -5.21 -0.93 6.89
C GLY A 137 -4.64 0.45 7.18
N SER A 138 -5.54 1.43 7.30
CA SER A 138 -5.17 2.76 7.75
C SER A 138 -4.82 2.79 9.25
N ARG A 139 -4.19 3.88 9.69
CA ARG A 139 -3.95 4.10 11.12
C ARG A 139 -5.27 4.23 11.90
N ASP A 140 -6.34 4.70 11.27
CA ASP A 140 -7.67 4.77 11.90
C ASP A 140 -8.17 3.41 12.38
N GLN A 141 -7.79 2.34 11.69
CA GLN A 141 -8.29 0.99 11.96
C GLN A 141 -7.30 0.15 12.78
N LEU A 142 -5.99 0.31 12.54
CA LEU A 142 -4.95 -0.53 13.15
C LEU A 142 -4.24 0.11 14.33
N CYS A 143 -4.39 1.41 14.58
CA CYS A 143 -3.73 2.06 15.71
C CYS A 143 -4.45 1.73 17.03
N ILE A 144 -3.65 1.47 18.07
CA ILE A 144 -4.14 1.19 19.43
C ILE A 144 -3.63 2.22 20.45
N HIS A 145 -2.93 3.27 19.99
CA HIS A 145 -2.40 4.30 20.86
C HIS A 145 -3.51 5.31 21.22
N PRO A 146 -3.82 5.53 22.51
CA PRO A 146 -5.00 6.31 22.92
C PRO A 146 -4.95 7.76 22.45
N GLU A 147 -3.79 8.43 22.58
CA GLU A 147 -3.64 9.83 22.15
C GLU A 147 -3.83 9.99 20.64
N VAL A 148 -3.19 9.15 19.83
CA VAL A 148 -3.35 9.17 18.36
C VAL A 148 -4.80 8.85 17.99
N MET A 149 -5.48 7.93 18.68
CA MET A 149 -6.86 7.59 18.38
C MET A 149 -7.89 8.66 18.74
N ARG A 150 -7.52 9.59 19.63
CA ARG A 150 -8.38 10.71 20.01
C ARG A 150 -8.41 11.81 18.96
N GLU A 151 -7.36 11.94 18.16
CA GLU A 151 -7.27 12.98 17.12
C GLU A 151 -8.35 12.80 16.05
N GLN A 152 -8.90 13.91 15.56
CA GLN A 152 -9.85 13.90 14.45
C GLN A 152 -9.12 14.07 13.12
N GLY A 153 -9.52 13.26 12.13
CA GLY A 153 -8.93 13.27 10.79
C GLY A 153 -7.70 12.36 10.64
N ASN A 154 -7.63 11.64 9.52
CA ASN A 154 -6.54 10.72 9.24
C ASN A 154 -5.19 11.45 9.09
N ALA A 155 -5.16 12.68 8.55
CA ALA A 155 -3.93 13.46 8.39
C ALA A 155 -3.25 13.76 9.73
N ASN A 156 -4.01 14.26 10.72
CA ASN A 156 -3.52 14.56 12.07
C ASN A 156 -3.00 13.30 12.76
N LYS A 157 -3.74 12.19 12.64
CA LYS A 157 -3.31 10.89 13.17
C LYS A 157 -2.00 10.41 12.57
N VAL A 158 -1.82 10.60 11.26
CA VAL A 158 -0.58 10.25 10.55
C VAL A 158 0.58 11.10 11.07
N GLN A 159 0.42 12.42 11.15
CA GLN A 159 1.45 13.33 11.65
C GLN A 159 1.83 13.04 13.10
N MET A 160 0.85 12.93 14.00
CA MET A 160 1.10 12.62 15.41
C MET A 160 1.76 11.24 15.58
N CYS A 161 1.34 10.24 14.81
CA CYS A 161 1.95 8.92 14.84
C CYS A 161 3.41 8.97 14.38
N LYS A 162 3.71 9.69 13.29
CA LYS A 162 5.09 9.90 12.81
C LYS A 162 5.94 10.59 13.89
N ALA A 163 5.49 11.73 14.40
CA ALA A 163 6.19 12.46 15.46
C ALA A 163 6.50 11.59 16.68
N LYS A 164 5.55 10.74 17.12
CA LYS A 164 5.78 9.80 18.25
C LYS A 164 6.71 8.64 17.92
N VAL A 165 6.75 8.20 16.67
CA VAL A 165 7.66 7.15 16.21
C VAL A 165 9.07 7.71 16.09
N ASP A 166 9.23 8.90 15.51
CA ASP A 166 10.51 9.57 15.29
C ASP A 166 11.16 9.95 16.64
N THR A 167 10.37 10.49 17.58
CA THR A 167 10.81 10.77 18.97
C THR A 167 10.91 9.51 19.85
N ARG A 168 10.60 8.32 19.31
CA ARG A 168 10.59 7.02 20.03
C ARG A 168 9.70 7.00 21.29
N THR A 169 8.72 7.88 21.38
CA THR A 169 7.78 7.97 22.51
C THR A 169 6.61 6.97 22.40
N CYS A 170 6.36 6.40 21.22
CA CYS A 170 5.32 5.39 21.02
C CYS A 170 5.74 4.01 21.58
N SER A 171 5.26 3.68 22.77
CA SER A 171 5.55 2.41 23.45
C SER A 171 5.15 1.16 22.64
N PHE A 172 4.09 1.24 21.84
CA PHE A 172 3.62 0.14 20.99
C PHE A 172 4.53 -0.11 19.79
N HIS A 173 5.08 0.95 19.18
CA HIS A 173 5.99 0.83 18.03
C HIS A 173 7.33 0.25 18.46
N SER A 174 7.88 0.72 19.59
CA SER A 174 9.17 0.25 20.12
C SER A 174 9.19 -1.26 20.43
N ARG A 175 8.02 -1.88 20.59
CA ARG A 175 7.85 -3.32 20.85
C ARG A 175 7.64 -4.17 19.59
N VAL A 176 7.54 -3.57 18.41
CA VAL A 176 7.33 -4.31 17.16
C VAL A 176 8.49 -5.25 16.87
N GLU A 177 9.72 -4.73 16.90
CA GLU A 177 10.90 -5.53 16.56
C GLU A 177 11.10 -6.72 17.50
N SER A 178 10.76 -6.59 18.78
CA SER A 178 10.93 -7.65 19.77
C SER A 178 9.79 -8.68 19.81
N ARG A 179 8.64 -8.38 19.19
CA ARG A 179 7.43 -9.22 19.25
C ARG A 179 6.89 -9.66 17.87
N LYS A 180 7.53 -9.26 16.77
CA LYS A 180 7.10 -9.60 15.40
C LYS A 180 7.12 -11.10 15.07
N ASP A 181 7.90 -11.88 15.81
CA ASP A 181 8.04 -13.33 15.61
C ASP A 181 7.19 -14.16 16.59
N ASP A 182 6.32 -13.50 17.37
CA ASP A 182 5.41 -14.19 18.29
C ASP A 182 4.47 -15.14 17.50
N PRO A 183 4.32 -16.41 17.92
CA PRO A 183 3.44 -17.37 17.25
C PRO A 183 1.97 -16.91 17.16
N SER A 184 1.52 -16.05 18.07
CA SER A 184 0.16 -15.48 18.03
C SER A 184 -0.03 -14.50 16.86
N PHE A 185 1.07 -13.97 16.32
CA PHE A 185 1.09 -13.01 15.22
C PHE A 185 1.57 -13.63 13.90
N ARG A 186 2.51 -14.59 13.95
CA ARG A 186 2.99 -15.35 12.78
C ARG A 186 2.21 -16.63 12.51
N GLY A 187 1.17 -16.91 13.31
CA GLY A 187 0.40 -18.14 13.25
C GLY A 187 -0.23 -18.40 11.87
N PRO A 188 -0.64 -19.65 11.60
CA PRO A 188 -1.16 -20.06 10.29
C PRO A 188 -2.56 -19.51 9.99
N SER A 189 -3.22 -18.88 10.97
CA SER A 189 -4.56 -18.32 10.80
C SER A 189 -4.48 -16.97 10.08
N ILE A 190 -5.25 -16.85 9.01
CA ILE A 190 -5.55 -15.55 8.37
C ILE A 190 -6.15 -14.62 9.42
N MET A 191 -5.52 -13.47 9.66
CA MET A 191 -6.01 -12.45 10.58
C MET A 191 -6.60 -11.29 9.79
N ASP A 192 -7.84 -10.92 10.11
CA ASP A 192 -8.42 -9.66 9.66
C ASP A 192 -7.97 -8.48 10.55
N ILE A 193 -8.47 -7.29 10.25
CA ILE A 193 -8.09 -6.06 10.94
C ILE A 193 -8.45 -6.16 12.43
N GLU A 194 -9.62 -6.69 12.77
CA GLU A 194 -10.10 -6.86 14.13
C GLU A 194 -9.25 -7.85 14.92
N ASP A 195 -8.88 -8.98 14.30
CA ASP A 195 -7.97 -9.97 14.87
C ASP A 195 -6.59 -9.36 15.14
N LEU A 196 -6.04 -8.59 14.18
CA LEU A 196 -4.76 -7.91 14.31
C LEU A 196 -4.75 -6.91 15.48
N VAL A 197 -5.83 -6.13 15.65
CA VAL A 197 -5.97 -5.20 16.77
C VAL A 197 -6.01 -5.94 18.10
N LYS A 198 -6.76 -7.03 18.22
CA LYS A 198 -6.83 -7.86 19.44
C LYS A 198 -5.46 -8.44 19.81
N VAL A 199 -4.73 -8.98 18.82
CA VAL A 199 -3.38 -9.52 19.02
C VAL A 199 -2.42 -8.42 19.45
N GLY A 200 -2.45 -7.25 18.81
CA GLY A 200 -1.62 -6.10 19.19
C GLY A 200 -1.93 -5.58 20.60
N GLN A 201 -3.19 -5.58 21.03
CA GLN A 201 -3.57 -5.23 22.40
C GLN A 201 -3.04 -6.24 23.43
N LYS A 202 -3.09 -7.54 23.11
CA LYS A 202 -2.57 -8.62 23.95
C LYS A 202 -1.05 -8.56 24.08
N LEU A 203 -0.34 -8.40 22.95
CA LEU A 203 1.13 -8.35 22.89
C LEU A 203 1.68 -6.95 23.22
N LYS A 204 0.81 -5.94 23.38
CA LYS A 204 1.17 -4.53 23.54
C LYS A 204 2.12 -4.06 22.44
N MET A 205 1.84 -4.44 21.20
CA MET A 205 2.62 -4.16 20.01
C MET A 205 1.76 -3.37 19.02
N CYS A 206 2.36 -2.47 18.24
CA CYS A 206 1.64 -1.68 17.24
C CYS A 206 1.21 -2.55 16.04
N PRO A 207 -0.10 -2.80 15.82
CA PRO A 207 -0.57 -3.61 14.69
C PRO A 207 -0.19 -2.99 13.35
N TYR A 208 -0.34 -1.67 13.22
CA TYR A 208 -0.08 -0.94 11.96
C TYR A 208 1.33 -1.17 11.41
N TYR A 209 2.36 -1.12 12.25
CA TYR A 209 3.74 -1.36 11.81
C TYR A 209 4.09 -2.86 11.77
N ALA A 210 3.55 -3.66 12.70
CA ALA A 210 3.82 -5.10 12.73
C ALA A 210 3.35 -5.81 11.46
N VAL A 211 2.18 -5.44 10.93
CA VAL A 211 1.63 -6.00 9.68
C VAL A 211 2.53 -5.76 8.49
N LYS A 212 3.21 -4.60 8.42
CA LYS A 212 4.12 -4.26 7.31
C LYS A 212 5.31 -5.20 7.22
N GLU A 213 5.74 -5.76 8.35
CA GLU A 213 6.82 -6.75 8.39
C GLU A 213 6.35 -8.11 7.85
N LEU A 214 5.04 -8.39 7.85
CA LEU A 214 4.48 -9.62 7.28
C LEU A 214 4.31 -9.57 5.76
N VAL A 215 4.30 -8.38 5.13
CA VAL A 215 4.09 -8.22 3.67
C VAL A 215 5.19 -8.91 2.86
N ALA A 216 6.44 -8.89 3.35
CA ALA A 216 7.55 -9.57 2.69
C ALA A 216 7.34 -11.08 2.61
N ASP A 217 6.65 -11.65 3.60
CA ASP A 217 6.34 -13.06 3.74
C ASP A 217 4.96 -13.44 3.21
N ALA A 218 4.11 -12.49 2.83
CA ALA A 218 2.76 -12.79 2.40
C ALA A 218 2.72 -13.49 1.04
N ASP A 219 1.83 -14.46 0.91
CA ASP A 219 1.46 -15.10 -0.35
C ASP A 219 0.39 -14.26 -1.06
N ILE A 220 -0.55 -13.73 -0.28
CA ILE A 220 -1.59 -12.81 -0.71
C ILE A 220 -1.66 -11.60 0.23
N THR A 221 -1.65 -10.39 -0.34
CA THR A 221 -1.80 -9.13 0.41
C THR A 221 -3.09 -8.42 0.00
N PHE A 222 -3.98 -8.22 0.96
CA PHE A 222 -5.21 -7.45 0.81
C PHE A 222 -4.93 -5.97 1.11
N MET A 223 -5.30 -5.05 0.22
CA MET A 223 -5.10 -3.61 0.45
C MET A 223 -6.15 -2.77 -0.29
N PRO A 224 -6.40 -1.51 0.11
CA PRO A 224 -7.29 -0.65 -0.66
C PRO A 224 -6.59 -0.12 -1.92
N TYR A 225 -7.38 0.31 -2.91
CA TYR A 225 -6.85 0.80 -4.20
C TYR A 225 -5.83 1.92 -4.09
N ASN A 226 -6.05 2.87 -3.19
CA ASN A 226 -5.12 3.98 -2.99
C ASN A 226 -3.71 3.50 -2.59
N TYR A 227 -3.57 2.40 -1.85
CA TYR A 227 -2.25 1.92 -1.43
C TYR A 227 -1.46 1.31 -2.57
N LEU A 228 -2.15 0.85 -3.62
CA LEU A 228 -1.55 0.33 -4.83
C LEU A 228 -1.27 1.44 -5.85
N LEU A 229 -2.23 2.34 -6.06
CA LEU A 229 -2.21 3.34 -7.15
C LEU A 229 -1.38 4.57 -6.78
N ASP A 230 -1.46 5.07 -5.55
CA ASP A 230 -0.63 6.20 -5.10
C ASP A 230 0.83 5.74 -4.89
N PRO A 231 1.80 6.29 -5.66
CA PRO A 231 3.21 5.95 -5.51
C PRO A 231 3.77 6.23 -4.10
N ILE A 232 3.27 7.25 -3.41
CA ILE A 232 3.70 7.63 -2.05
C ILE A 232 3.22 6.58 -1.06
N ALA A 233 1.93 6.23 -1.09
CA ALA A 233 1.37 5.17 -0.27
C ALA A 233 2.04 3.80 -0.54
N ARG A 234 2.32 3.48 -1.81
CA ARG A 234 2.97 2.22 -2.20
C ARG A 234 4.36 2.09 -1.58
N LYS A 235 5.19 3.14 -1.68
CA LYS A 235 6.51 3.20 -1.04
C LYS A 235 6.40 3.10 0.49
N ALA A 236 5.46 3.82 1.10
CA ALA A 236 5.27 3.83 2.55
C ALA A 236 4.80 2.48 3.14
N ASN A 237 4.23 1.61 2.31
CA ASN A 237 3.76 0.28 2.70
C ASN A 237 4.67 -0.86 2.24
N LYS A 238 5.87 -0.56 1.71
CA LYS A 238 6.84 -1.57 1.21
C LYS A 238 6.22 -2.54 0.19
N VAL A 239 5.32 -2.04 -0.67
CA VAL A 239 4.64 -2.87 -1.68
C VAL A 239 5.47 -2.89 -2.97
N GLU A 240 5.96 -4.07 -3.33
CA GLU A 240 6.71 -4.32 -4.57
C GLU A 240 5.82 -4.93 -5.65
N LEU A 241 5.95 -4.44 -6.88
CA LEU A 241 5.14 -4.89 -8.02
C LEU A 241 5.85 -5.94 -8.90
N HIS A 242 7.12 -6.21 -8.64
CA HIS A 242 7.89 -7.14 -9.45
C HIS A 242 7.47 -8.59 -9.15
N ASN A 243 7.20 -9.37 -10.22
CA ASN A 243 6.67 -10.75 -10.15
C ASN A 243 5.44 -10.86 -9.24
N THR A 244 4.54 -9.88 -9.35
CA THR A 244 3.33 -9.81 -8.54
C THR A 244 2.11 -9.87 -9.44
N ILE A 245 1.16 -10.72 -9.08
CA ILE A 245 -0.18 -10.76 -9.67
C ILE A 245 -1.01 -9.70 -8.96
N ILE A 246 -1.58 -8.78 -9.73
CA ILE A 246 -2.45 -7.74 -9.19
C ILE A 246 -3.89 -8.08 -9.56
N ILE A 247 -4.73 -8.23 -8.55
CA ILE A 247 -6.16 -8.46 -8.67
C ILE A 247 -6.87 -7.18 -8.23
N LEU A 248 -7.63 -6.57 -9.14
CA LEU A 248 -8.45 -5.39 -8.87
C LEU A 248 -9.93 -5.82 -8.86
N ASP A 249 -10.53 -5.89 -7.68
CA ASP A 249 -11.94 -6.26 -7.53
C ASP A 249 -12.84 -5.03 -7.42
N GLU A 250 -13.94 -5.00 -8.19
CA GLU A 250 -14.82 -3.83 -8.33
C GLU A 250 -14.13 -2.61 -8.97
N ALA A 251 -13.34 -2.84 -10.03
CA ALA A 251 -12.48 -1.84 -10.67
C ALA A 251 -13.20 -0.78 -11.53
N HIS A 252 -14.52 -0.63 -11.41
CA HIS A 252 -15.31 0.31 -12.22
C HIS A 252 -15.01 1.80 -11.89
N ASN A 253 -14.38 2.08 -10.74
CA ASN A 253 -14.01 3.44 -10.33
C ASN A 253 -12.50 3.71 -10.36
N ILE A 254 -11.72 2.88 -11.05
CA ILE A 254 -10.26 3.02 -11.01
C ILE A 254 -9.77 4.33 -11.63
N GLU A 255 -10.40 4.78 -12.72
CA GLU A 255 -10.14 6.08 -13.36
C GLU A 255 -10.25 7.22 -12.35
N LYS A 256 -11.41 7.35 -11.71
CA LYS A 256 -11.66 8.40 -10.72
C LYS A 256 -10.65 8.39 -9.57
N ILE A 257 -10.23 7.20 -9.11
CA ILE A 257 -9.24 7.10 -8.03
C ILE A 257 -7.86 7.56 -8.52
N CYS A 258 -7.48 7.22 -9.75
CA CYS A 258 -6.25 7.71 -10.36
C CYS A 258 -6.28 9.24 -10.51
N GLU A 259 -7.41 9.81 -10.95
CA GLU A 259 -7.60 11.26 -11.05
C GLU A 259 -7.48 11.93 -9.67
N GLU A 260 -8.17 11.40 -8.65
CA GLU A 260 -8.11 11.91 -7.28
C GLU A 260 -6.69 11.84 -6.69
N CYS A 261 -5.95 10.75 -6.94
CA CYS A 261 -4.57 10.59 -6.47
C CYS A 261 -3.57 11.54 -7.17
N ALA A 262 -3.89 11.99 -8.39
CA ALA A 262 -3.06 12.94 -9.14
C ALA A 262 -3.51 14.40 -8.97
N SER A 263 -4.66 14.64 -8.33
CA SER A 263 -5.24 15.96 -8.15
C SER A 263 -4.86 16.57 -6.80
N VAL A 264 -4.73 17.90 -6.78
CA VAL A 264 -4.52 18.68 -5.55
C VAL A 264 -5.61 19.73 -5.46
N GLN A 265 -6.18 19.90 -4.27
CA GLN A 265 -7.16 20.94 -3.98
C GLN A 265 -6.57 21.91 -2.97
N ILE A 266 -6.60 23.20 -3.29
CA ILE A 266 -6.20 24.30 -2.40
C ILE A 266 -7.43 25.17 -2.19
N LYS A 267 -7.84 25.36 -0.94
CA LYS A 267 -8.91 26.29 -0.56
C LYS A 267 -8.30 27.61 -0.11
N SER A 268 -9.06 28.71 -0.20
CA SER A 268 -8.62 30.02 0.33
C SER A 268 -8.29 29.95 1.83
N SER A 269 -8.99 29.10 2.59
CA SER A 269 -8.66 28.83 4.00
C SER A 269 -7.28 28.21 4.18
N ASP A 270 -6.84 27.37 3.24
CA ASP A 270 -5.54 26.69 3.33
C ASP A 270 -4.40 27.69 3.10
N VAL A 271 -4.58 28.64 2.18
CA VAL A 271 -3.64 29.74 1.93
C VAL A 271 -3.59 30.69 3.14
N ALA A 272 -4.75 31.08 3.67
CA ALA A 272 -4.82 31.92 4.86
C ALA A 272 -4.16 31.26 6.09
N MET A 273 -4.35 29.94 6.28
CA MET A 273 -3.66 29.18 7.32
C MET A 273 -2.14 29.17 7.09
N ALA A 274 -1.66 28.99 5.85
CA ALA A 274 -0.24 29.04 5.54
C ALA A 274 0.39 30.41 5.84
N ILE A 275 -0.34 31.51 5.60
CA ILE A 275 0.10 32.88 5.93
C ILE A 275 0.20 33.06 7.45
N ASP A 276 -0.79 32.59 8.20
CA ASP A 276 -0.81 32.68 9.66
C ASP A 276 0.31 31.83 10.29
N ASP A 277 0.49 30.59 9.83
CA ASP A 277 1.56 29.68 10.25
C ASP A 277 2.95 30.30 9.97
N THR A 278 3.16 30.88 8.79
CA THR A 278 4.42 31.57 8.45
C THR A 278 4.66 32.76 9.38
N THR A 279 3.62 33.54 9.67
CA THR A 279 3.69 34.69 10.59
C THR A 279 4.04 34.24 12.02
N HIS A 280 3.46 33.14 12.48
CA HIS A 280 3.72 32.57 13.79
C HIS A 280 5.17 32.07 13.90
N ILE A 281 5.70 31.40 12.87
CA ILE A 281 7.09 30.96 12.81
C ILE A 281 8.05 32.15 12.84
N MET A 282 7.77 33.21 12.07
CA MET A 282 8.58 34.44 12.10
C MET A 282 8.62 35.07 13.49
N ALA A 283 7.50 35.10 14.20
CA ALA A 283 7.43 35.62 15.57
C ALA A 283 8.23 34.75 16.55
N ALA A 284 8.11 33.43 16.44
CA ALA A 284 8.86 32.48 17.28
C ALA A 284 10.38 32.61 17.06
N ILE A 285 10.85 32.79 15.82
CA ILE A 285 12.27 33.00 15.51
C ILE A 285 12.77 34.33 16.08
N LYS A 286 11.99 35.42 15.99
CA LYS A 286 12.35 36.71 16.60
C LYS A 286 12.44 36.62 18.12
N ALA A 287 11.52 35.90 18.76
CA ALA A 287 11.52 35.70 20.21
C ALA A 287 12.72 34.86 20.67
N SER A 288 13.03 33.76 19.96
CA SER A 288 14.19 32.91 20.27
C SER A 288 15.55 33.52 19.89
N GLY A 289 15.58 34.55 19.03
CA GLY A 289 16.79 35.33 18.74
C GLY A 289 17.26 36.25 19.88
N SER A 290 16.51 36.35 20.98
CA SER A 290 16.83 37.23 22.13
C SER A 290 17.46 36.49 23.31
N GLU A 291 17.49 35.14 23.30
CA GLU A 291 18.11 34.33 24.36
C GLU A 291 19.14 33.37 23.74
N VAL A 292 20.37 33.84 23.60
CA VAL A 292 21.51 32.99 23.26
C VAL A 292 21.93 32.24 24.53
N GLN A 293 21.60 30.95 24.60
CA GLN A 293 22.43 30.03 25.36
C GLN A 293 22.56 28.70 24.61
N ASP A 294 23.78 28.49 24.13
CA ASP A 294 24.43 27.27 23.63
C ASP A 294 23.59 25.99 23.69
N CYS A 295 23.03 25.61 22.53
CA CYS A 295 22.85 24.22 22.17
C CYS A 295 23.29 24.07 20.71
N GLU A 296 24.44 23.44 20.51
CA GLU A 296 24.88 22.92 19.22
C GLU A 296 23.86 21.87 18.75
N ASP A 297 22.95 22.22 17.82
CA ASP A 297 22.49 21.28 16.80
C ASP A 297 21.71 21.97 15.68
N GLU A 298 22.08 21.64 14.44
CA GLU A 298 21.47 21.97 13.15
C GLU A 298 21.34 23.46 12.76
N SER A 299 22.06 23.85 11.69
CA SER A 299 21.83 25.11 10.98
C SER A 299 20.36 25.20 10.57
N LYS A 300 19.65 26.26 10.98
CA LYS A 300 18.26 26.48 10.57
C LYS A 300 18.14 26.39 9.04
N ASP A 301 17.22 25.56 8.55
CA ASP A 301 16.99 25.32 7.11
C ASP A 301 16.57 26.57 6.32
N PHE A 302 16.18 27.65 7.00
CA PHE A 302 15.66 28.88 6.39
C PHE A 302 15.95 30.12 7.26
N THR A 303 16.13 31.27 6.61
CA THR A 303 16.38 32.57 7.24
C THR A 303 15.10 33.38 7.45
N LEU A 304 15.19 34.46 8.21
CA LEU A 304 14.06 35.37 8.44
C LEU A 304 13.65 36.10 7.14
N ASP A 305 14.62 36.36 6.27
CA ASP A 305 14.37 36.96 4.96
C ASP A 305 13.62 35.99 4.05
N ASP A 306 14.00 34.70 4.04
CA ASP A 306 13.31 33.65 3.28
C ASP A 306 11.83 33.51 3.70
N LEU A 307 11.56 33.57 5.01
CA LEU A 307 10.18 33.53 5.52
C LEU A 307 9.39 34.80 5.18
N THR A 308 10.06 35.94 5.11
CA THR A 308 9.42 37.21 4.72
C THR A 308 9.03 37.15 3.25
N LEU A 309 9.92 36.66 2.39
CA LEU A 309 9.65 36.41 0.97
C LEU A 309 8.50 35.41 0.78
N LEU A 310 8.53 34.28 1.50
CA LEU A 310 7.45 33.28 1.45
C LEU A 310 6.10 33.88 1.83
N LYS A 311 6.06 34.73 2.86
CA LYS A 311 4.82 35.40 3.27
C LYS A 311 4.31 36.37 2.20
N GLU A 312 5.20 37.12 1.55
CA GLU A 312 4.83 38.01 0.44
C GLU A 312 4.24 37.22 -0.73
N MET A 313 4.89 36.13 -1.15
CA MET A 313 4.39 35.22 -2.18
C MET A 313 3.01 34.64 -1.84
N LEU A 314 2.79 34.23 -0.59
CA LEU A 314 1.49 33.68 -0.16
C LEU A 314 0.38 34.74 -0.18
N LEU A 315 0.68 35.99 0.19
CA LEU A 315 -0.27 37.11 0.13
C LEU A 315 -0.63 37.48 -1.31
N GLU A 316 0.36 37.47 -2.21
CA GLU A 316 0.10 37.68 -3.64
C GLU A 316 -0.70 36.54 -4.24
N LEU A 317 -0.44 35.30 -3.85
CA LEU A 317 -1.21 34.14 -4.26
C LEU A 317 -2.67 34.22 -3.78
N GLU A 318 -2.89 34.61 -2.52
CA GLU A 318 -4.24 34.83 -1.96
C GLU A 318 -4.99 35.87 -2.80
N LYS A 319 -4.35 37.02 -3.07
CA LYS A 319 -4.93 38.08 -3.90
C LYS A 319 -5.21 37.60 -5.32
N ALA A 320 -4.30 36.86 -5.93
CA ALA A 320 -4.45 36.35 -7.29
C ALA A 320 -5.59 35.31 -7.39
N ILE A 321 -5.81 34.50 -6.35
CA ILE A 321 -6.94 33.58 -6.23
C ILE A 321 -8.26 34.34 -6.10
N ASP A 322 -8.30 35.38 -5.27
CA ASP A 322 -9.50 36.21 -5.07
C ASP A 322 -9.91 37.00 -6.33
N GLU A 323 -8.96 37.32 -7.19
CA GLU A 323 -9.21 37.98 -8.48
C GLU A 323 -9.80 37.04 -9.55
N ILE A 324 -9.83 35.73 -9.32
CA ILE A 324 -10.38 34.76 -10.30
C ILE A 324 -11.90 34.95 -10.38
N ALA A 325 -12.37 35.47 -11.51
CA ALA A 325 -13.78 35.64 -11.78
C ALA A 325 -14.47 34.27 -11.96
N VAL A 326 -15.31 33.89 -10.99
CA VAL A 326 -16.14 32.68 -11.08
C VAL A 326 -17.52 33.04 -11.64
N GLU A 327 -17.67 32.90 -12.96
CA GLU A 327 -18.93 33.23 -13.66
C GLU A 327 -20.08 32.30 -13.27
N ASN A 328 -19.80 31.00 -13.10
CA ASN A 328 -20.78 30.00 -12.68
C ASN A 328 -20.47 29.50 -11.26
N LYS A 329 -21.28 29.89 -10.28
CA LYS A 329 -21.09 29.48 -8.87
C LYS A 329 -21.37 27.99 -8.61
N ILE A 330 -22.05 27.30 -9.53
CA ILE A 330 -22.43 25.88 -9.36
C ILE A 330 -21.36 24.97 -9.96
N GLU A 331 -20.90 25.26 -11.17
CA GLU A 331 -19.92 24.43 -11.88
C GLU A 331 -18.47 24.93 -11.71
N GLY A 332 -18.29 26.13 -11.18
CA GLY A 332 -16.99 26.78 -11.08
C GLY A 332 -16.48 27.26 -12.44
N VAL A 333 -15.18 27.50 -12.54
CA VAL A 333 -14.49 27.86 -13.78
C VAL A 333 -13.39 26.84 -14.02
N THR A 334 -13.36 26.27 -15.24
CA THR A 334 -12.31 25.36 -15.67
C THR A 334 -11.38 26.08 -16.63
N LEU A 335 -10.10 26.09 -16.33
CA LEU A 335 -9.06 26.78 -17.09
C LEU A 335 -8.08 25.77 -17.69
N PRO A 336 -7.39 26.12 -18.79
CA PRO A 336 -6.36 25.25 -19.36
C PRO A 336 -5.22 25.01 -18.35
N ALA A 337 -4.56 23.85 -18.46
CA ALA A 337 -3.48 23.48 -17.53
C ALA A 337 -2.34 24.50 -17.44
N SER A 338 -2.08 25.28 -18.50
CA SER A 338 -1.08 26.36 -18.49
C SER A 338 -1.39 27.47 -17.48
N TYR A 339 -2.67 27.68 -17.15
CA TYR A 339 -3.10 28.74 -16.26
C TYR A 339 -2.50 28.62 -14.86
N ILE A 340 -2.14 27.42 -14.40
CA ILE A 340 -1.49 27.27 -13.09
C ILE A 340 -0.14 27.99 -13.04
N TYR A 341 0.60 28.04 -14.16
CA TYR A 341 1.86 28.76 -14.26
C TYR A 341 1.62 30.28 -14.29
N ASP A 342 0.56 30.72 -14.95
CA ASP A 342 0.18 32.14 -14.96
C ASP A 342 -0.28 32.59 -13.57
N LEU A 343 -1.04 31.77 -12.87
CA LEU A 343 -1.51 32.03 -11.51
C LEU A 343 -0.35 32.09 -10.52
N LEU A 344 0.53 31.08 -10.52
CA LEU A 344 1.71 31.05 -9.65
C LEU A 344 2.73 32.12 -10.02
N GLY A 345 2.83 32.49 -11.30
CA GLY A 345 3.72 33.56 -11.78
C GLY A 345 3.28 34.97 -11.36
N LYS A 346 2.04 35.16 -10.91
CA LYS A 346 1.58 36.42 -10.30
C LYS A 346 2.00 36.58 -8.84
N ALA A 347 2.49 35.50 -8.22
CA ALA A 347 2.81 35.42 -6.80
C ALA A 347 4.32 35.24 -6.54
N ASN A 348 5.16 35.68 -7.49
CA ASN A 348 6.55 35.29 -7.62
C ASN A 348 7.46 36.48 -7.92
#